data_AF-A0A7V9AK77-F1
#
_entry.id   AF-A0A7V9AK77-F1
#
_cell.length_a   1.000
_cell.length_b   1.000
_cell.length_c   1.000
_cell.angle_alpha   90.00
_cell.angle_beta   90.00
_cell.angle_gamma   90.00
#
_symmetry.space_group_name_H-M   'P 1'
#
loop_
_entity.id
_entity.type
_entity.pdbx_description
1 polymer ?
#
loop_
_entity_poly.entity_id
_entity_poly.type
_entity_poly.pdbx_seq_one_letter_code
_entity_poly.pdbx_strand_id
1 'polypeptide(L)'
;MMSFSGWESSGRARSRGTRGSAFWLMLCLLSAILTGCTSAEGEDVAEEDRRFANDPTRPSQPTEVVAPTATLAPASPAADAEATARLFKARGAPSTVYAVLNGELIVLQPDAPGTPPGRIAPPAGQAFARLTSSPSGDRVAAMLVPADRGAGSATGSLVVYDATGAQVGVWNDVIALGRAGATPVPALDGEAIESTMQLEWASQGDQILISSGGDQLVTVPLDGVPIPIEVPTSISVIEDAQWSPRGNQIAILAKGGDGPAGVQLFTPNAQPPDPLQVIPPNEGTIDFPAIEQFAWLPDGSGIAYILADDRTGSPVDG
;
A
#
# COMPACT_ATOMS: atom_id res chain seq x y z
N MET A 1 60.38 19.18 -6.81
CA MET A 1 61.56 18.29 -6.89
C MET A 1 61.42 17.26 -5.78
N MET A 2 61.61 15.96 -6.06
CA MET A 2 61.16 14.74 -5.33
C MET A 2 59.64 14.47 -5.53
N SER A 3 59.11 13.52 -6.32
CA SER A 3 59.52 12.25 -6.94
C SER A 3 59.78 11.07 -5.99
N PHE A 4 58.80 10.15 -5.91
CA PHE A 4 58.88 8.69 -5.73
C PHE A 4 57.47 8.14 -6.07
N SER A 5 57.22 7.52 -7.24
CA SER A 5 57.26 6.06 -7.52
C SER A 5 56.79 5.22 -6.33
N GLY A 6 55.79 4.34 -6.39
CA GLY A 6 55.26 3.54 -7.49
C GLY A 6 54.99 2.16 -6.88
N TRP A 7 53.79 1.63 -7.02
CA TRP A 7 53.53 0.22 -6.71
C TRP A 7 52.43 -0.33 -7.63
N GLU A 8 52.85 -1.08 -8.64
CA GLU A 8 52.04 -2.06 -9.37
C GLU A 8 51.95 -3.36 -8.56
N SER A 9 50.76 -3.94 -8.42
CA SER A 9 50.66 -5.40 -8.42
C SER A 9 49.30 -5.86 -8.99
N SER A 10 49.41 -6.57 -10.12
CA SER A 10 48.70 -7.79 -10.51
C SER A 10 47.29 -7.99 -9.93
N GLY A 11 46.25 -8.07 -10.76
CA GLY A 11 46.10 -9.15 -11.73
C GLY A 11 45.21 -10.25 -11.14
N ARG A 12 43.90 -10.19 -11.42
CA ARG A 12 43.01 -11.32 -11.25
C ARG A 12 42.24 -11.59 -12.53
N ALA A 13 42.32 -12.85 -12.93
CA ALA A 13 41.81 -13.44 -14.14
C ALA A 13 40.28 -13.30 -14.24
N ARG A 14 39.81 -12.82 -15.38
CA ARG A 14 38.41 -12.95 -15.80
C ARG A 14 38.19 -14.38 -16.29
N SER A 15 37.55 -15.22 -15.48
CA SER A 15 36.98 -16.48 -15.98
C SER A 15 35.74 -16.17 -16.83
N ARG A 16 35.89 -16.22 -18.15
CA ARG A 16 34.76 -16.37 -19.08
C ARG A 16 34.24 -17.79 -18.97
N GLY A 17 33.22 -17.97 -18.13
CA GLY A 17 32.44 -19.20 -18.06
C GLY A 17 31.40 -19.22 -19.19
N THR A 18 31.71 -19.95 -20.25
CA THR A 18 30.82 -20.33 -21.34
C THR A 18 29.61 -21.09 -20.78
N ARG A 19 28.44 -20.44 -20.70
CA ARG A 19 27.14 -21.11 -20.45
C ARG A 19 26.15 -20.70 -21.54
N GLY A 20 26.55 -20.92 -22.79
CA GLY A 20 25.68 -20.84 -23.96
C GLY A 20 25.58 -22.20 -24.62
N SER A 21 24.78 -23.10 -24.04
CA SER A 21 24.40 -24.39 -24.69
C SER A 21 23.38 -25.23 -23.92
N ALA A 22 23.09 -24.96 -22.64
CA ALA A 22 22.10 -25.75 -21.89
C ALA A 22 20.63 -25.30 -22.10
N PHE A 23 20.41 -24.04 -22.51
CA PHE A 23 19.05 -23.47 -22.62
C PHE A 23 18.27 -23.98 -23.86
N TRP A 24 18.97 -24.46 -24.89
CA TRP A 24 18.33 -24.92 -26.13
C TRP A 24 17.89 -26.40 -26.11
N LEU A 25 18.49 -27.23 -25.25
CA LEU A 25 18.05 -28.64 -25.11
C LEU A 25 16.86 -28.80 -24.14
N MET A 26 16.68 -27.87 -23.19
CA MET A 26 15.55 -27.90 -22.25
C MET A 26 14.22 -27.49 -22.90
N LEU A 27 14.25 -26.64 -23.93
CA LEU A 27 13.05 -26.21 -24.66
C LEU A 27 12.47 -27.32 -25.58
N CYS A 28 13.33 -28.24 -26.06
CA CYS A 28 12.89 -29.40 -26.85
C CYS A 28 12.38 -30.56 -25.97
N LEU A 29 12.76 -30.63 -24.69
CA LEU A 29 12.24 -31.67 -23.78
C LEU A 29 10.88 -31.30 -23.18
N LEU A 30 10.57 -30.00 -23.04
CA LEU A 30 9.28 -29.54 -22.51
C LEU A 30 8.10 -29.74 -23.48
N SER A 31 8.37 -29.89 -24.78
CA SER A 31 7.33 -30.09 -25.81
C SER A 31 6.85 -31.55 -25.92
N ALA A 32 7.55 -32.52 -25.32
CA ALA A 32 7.16 -33.93 -25.33
C ALA A 32 6.30 -34.37 -24.14
N ILE A 33 6.17 -33.54 -23.09
CA ILE A 33 5.44 -33.91 -21.85
C ILE A 33 3.96 -33.46 -21.90
N LEU A 34 3.56 -32.67 -22.89
CA LEU A 34 2.16 -32.20 -23.06
C LEU A 34 1.27 -33.14 -23.91
N THR A 35 1.72 -34.35 -24.26
CA THR A 35 0.94 -35.28 -25.11
C THR A 35 0.63 -36.63 -24.44
N GLY A 36 0.64 -36.71 -23.11
CA GLY A 36 0.59 -37.99 -22.41
C GLY A 36 -0.26 -38.05 -21.14
N CYS A 37 -1.46 -37.48 -21.13
CA CYS A 37 -2.45 -37.71 -20.06
C CYS A 37 -3.85 -37.96 -20.63
N THR A 38 -4.02 -39.01 -21.42
CA THR A 38 -5.35 -39.62 -21.67
C THR A 38 -5.25 -41.14 -21.75
N SER A 39 -5.48 -41.83 -20.63
CA SER A 39 -6.05 -43.19 -20.50
C SER A 39 -6.00 -43.52 -19.00
N ALA A 40 -7.09 -43.71 -18.24
CA ALA A 40 -8.31 -44.50 -18.41
C ALA A 40 -8.09 -46.01 -18.24
N GLU A 41 -8.05 -46.46 -16.97
CA GLU A 41 -8.50 -47.77 -16.45
C GLU A 41 -8.95 -47.48 -15.00
N GLY A 42 -10.10 -47.88 -14.45
CA GLY A 42 -11.09 -48.85 -14.84
C GLY A 42 -11.63 -49.47 -13.54
N GLU A 43 -12.57 -48.79 -12.88
CA GLU A 43 -13.34 -49.38 -11.77
C GLU A 43 -14.83 -49.28 -12.10
N ASP A 44 -15.38 -50.45 -12.42
CA ASP A 44 -16.79 -50.70 -12.69
C ASP A 44 -17.64 -50.39 -11.46
N VAL A 45 -18.28 -49.21 -11.46
CA VAL A 45 -19.38 -48.91 -10.55
C VAL A 45 -20.66 -48.91 -11.38
N ALA A 46 -21.51 -49.89 -11.07
CA ALA A 46 -22.79 -50.19 -11.70
C ALA A 46 -23.55 -48.93 -12.15
N GLU A 47 -23.79 -48.90 -13.47
CA GLU A 47 -24.63 -47.94 -14.17
C GLU A 47 -26.10 -48.15 -13.82
N GLU A 48 -26.62 -47.39 -12.87
CA GLU A 48 -28.04 -47.03 -12.85
C GLU A 48 -28.14 -45.65 -12.18
N ASP A 49 -28.60 -44.64 -12.94
CA ASP A 49 -28.94 -43.27 -12.51
C ASP A 49 -27.81 -42.22 -12.28
N ARG A 50 -26.83 -42.12 -13.18
CA ARG A 50 -26.05 -40.87 -13.35
C ARG A 50 -26.49 -40.09 -14.60
N ARG A 51 -27.57 -39.33 -14.47
CA ARG A 51 -27.95 -38.32 -15.47
C ARG A 51 -27.00 -37.13 -15.35
N PHE A 52 -26.12 -36.95 -16.34
CA PHE A 52 -25.24 -35.79 -16.43
C PHE A 52 -26.06 -34.52 -16.64
N ALA A 53 -25.62 -33.41 -16.02
CA ALA A 53 -26.27 -32.10 -16.08
C ALA A 53 -26.27 -31.42 -17.48
N ASN A 54 -25.88 -32.14 -18.54
CA ASN A 54 -25.81 -31.64 -19.92
C ASN A 54 -26.67 -32.45 -20.90
N ASP A 55 -27.59 -33.29 -20.43
CA ASP A 55 -28.58 -33.92 -21.32
C ASP A 55 -29.51 -32.83 -21.89
N PRO A 56 -29.57 -32.60 -23.22
CA PRO A 56 -30.47 -31.62 -23.82
C PRO A 56 -31.92 -32.11 -23.70
N THR A 57 -32.50 -31.92 -22.53
CA THR A 57 -33.91 -32.20 -22.30
C THR A 57 -34.75 -31.30 -23.19
N ARG A 58 -35.61 -31.99 -23.96
CA ARG A 58 -36.81 -31.52 -24.66
C ARG A 58 -37.34 -30.18 -24.11
N PRO A 59 -37.64 -29.17 -24.95
CA PRO A 59 -38.19 -27.91 -24.48
C PRO A 59 -39.51 -28.18 -23.75
N SER A 60 -39.46 -28.03 -22.42
CA SER A 60 -40.64 -28.03 -21.56
C SER A 60 -41.56 -26.92 -22.07
N GLN A 61 -42.82 -27.25 -22.36
CA GLN A 61 -43.84 -26.25 -22.62
C GLN A 61 -43.83 -25.20 -21.51
N PRO A 62 -44.01 -23.91 -21.83
CA PRO A 62 -44.02 -22.85 -20.83
C PRO A 62 -45.11 -23.16 -19.82
N THR A 63 -44.71 -23.53 -18.60
CA THR A 63 -45.63 -23.48 -17.48
C THR A 63 -45.89 -22.00 -17.27
N GLU A 64 -47.14 -21.59 -17.49
CA GLU A 64 -47.62 -20.25 -17.19
C GLU A 64 -47.43 -20.02 -15.68
N VAL A 65 -46.28 -19.46 -15.33
CA VAL A 65 -45.98 -19.05 -13.96
C VAL A 65 -46.91 -17.88 -13.68
N VAL A 66 -48.03 -18.17 -13.01
CA VAL A 66 -48.85 -17.14 -12.37
C VAL A 66 -47.93 -16.42 -11.41
N ALA A 67 -47.44 -15.25 -11.82
CA ALA A 67 -46.58 -14.42 -11.00
C ALA A 67 -47.33 -14.19 -9.68
N PRO A 68 -46.76 -14.59 -8.51
CA PRO A 68 -47.34 -14.22 -7.25
C PRO A 68 -47.43 -12.70 -7.27
N THR A 69 -48.65 -12.17 -7.18
CA THR A 69 -48.87 -10.73 -7.06
C THR A 69 -48.14 -10.34 -5.78
N ALA A 70 -46.92 -9.82 -5.95
CA ALA A 70 -46.09 -9.36 -4.86
C ALA A 70 -46.87 -8.24 -4.20
N THR A 71 -47.56 -8.57 -3.11
CA THR A 71 -48.13 -7.58 -2.22
C THR A 71 -46.93 -6.83 -1.69
N LEU A 72 -46.71 -5.62 -2.23
CA LEU A 72 -45.66 -4.73 -1.79
C LEU A 72 -45.80 -4.63 -0.27
N ALA A 73 -44.85 -5.21 0.46
CA ALA A 73 -44.79 -5.02 1.89
C ALA A 73 -44.81 -3.50 2.13
N PRO A 74 -45.61 -3.01 3.07
CA PRO A 74 -45.65 -1.58 3.37
C PRO A 74 -44.22 -1.11 3.56
N ALA A 75 -43.85 -0.01 2.87
CA ALA A 75 -42.50 0.53 2.91
C ALA A 75 -42.05 0.58 4.37
N SER A 76 -40.90 -0.04 4.68
CA SER A 76 -40.29 0.07 6.01
C SER A 76 -40.33 1.53 6.41
N PRO A 77 -40.81 1.86 7.63
CA PRO A 77 -40.84 3.24 8.07
C PRO A 77 -39.45 3.83 7.86
N ALA A 78 -39.39 4.96 7.16
CA ALA A 78 -38.13 5.66 6.90
C ALA A 78 -37.41 5.79 8.25
N ALA A 79 -36.21 5.22 8.33
CA ALA A 79 -35.42 5.25 9.55
C ALA A 79 -35.32 6.70 10.02
N ASP A 80 -35.67 6.94 11.28
CA ASP A 80 -35.57 8.27 11.88
C ASP A 80 -34.10 8.71 11.80
N ALA A 81 -33.86 9.74 10.99
CA ALA A 81 -32.53 10.29 10.77
C ALA A 81 -31.91 10.77 12.09
N GLU A 82 -32.73 11.25 13.03
CA GLU A 82 -32.27 11.70 14.34
C GLU A 82 -31.85 10.52 15.23
N ALA A 83 -32.64 9.44 15.26
CA ALA A 83 -32.26 8.21 15.96
C ALA A 83 -30.96 7.60 15.42
N THR A 84 -30.77 7.65 14.10
CA THR A 84 -29.55 7.18 13.43
C THR A 84 -28.34 8.04 13.80
N ALA A 85 -28.47 9.38 13.75
CA ALA A 85 -27.42 10.31 14.17
C ALA A 85 -27.02 10.12 15.64
N ARG A 86 -28.01 9.96 16.53
CA ARG A 86 -27.76 9.66 17.95
C ARG A 86 -27.01 8.35 18.14
N LEU A 87 -27.31 7.32 17.33
CA LEU A 87 -26.63 6.03 17.40
C LEU A 87 -25.18 6.12 16.92
N PHE A 88 -24.90 6.88 15.86
CA PHE A 88 -23.54 7.17 15.43
C PHE A 88 -22.76 7.89 16.53
N LYS A 89 -23.31 8.95 17.10
CA LYS A 89 -22.68 9.70 18.19
C LYS A 89 -22.45 8.86 19.44
N ALA A 90 -23.44 8.05 19.85
CA ALA A 90 -23.32 7.15 20.99
C ALA A 90 -22.25 6.06 20.79
N ARG A 91 -21.93 5.72 19.53
CA ARG A 91 -20.86 4.78 19.17
C ARG A 91 -19.51 5.46 18.92
N GLY A 92 -19.39 6.75 19.21
CA GLY A 92 -18.14 7.50 19.01
C GLY A 92 -17.83 7.76 17.54
N ALA A 93 -18.85 7.83 16.67
CA ALA A 93 -18.63 8.24 15.30
C ALA A 93 -18.03 9.65 15.26
N PRO A 94 -17.12 9.92 14.32
CA PRO A 94 -16.53 11.25 14.19
C PRO A 94 -17.59 12.27 13.79
N SER A 95 -17.39 13.52 14.22
CA SER A 95 -18.27 14.65 13.85
C SER A 95 -18.18 15.00 12.36
N THR A 96 -17.15 14.52 11.67
CA THR A 96 -16.94 14.76 10.24
C THR A 96 -16.39 13.51 9.58
N VAL A 97 -16.88 13.22 8.38
CA VAL A 97 -16.42 12.11 7.53
C VAL A 97 -15.93 12.69 6.22
N TYR A 98 -14.73 12.28 5.80
CA TYR A 98 -14.09 12.71 4.57
C TYR A 98 -14.00 11.55 3.58
N ALA A 99 -14.28 11.79 2.31
CA ALA A 99 -14.15 10.78 1.25
C ALA A 99 -13.80 11.44 -0.09
N VAL A 100 -13.10 10.73 -0.98
CA VAL A 100 -12.97 11.16 -2.38
C VAL A 100 -14.04 10.46 -3.22
N LEU A 101 -14.89 11.22 -3.90
CA LEU A 101 -15.87 10.69 -4.86
C LEU A 101 -15.78 11.47 -6.16
N ASN A 102 -15.62 10.77 -7.29
CA ASN A 102 -15.46 11.36 -8.62
C ASN A 102 -14.33 12.41 -8.70
N GLY A 103 -13.25 12.19 -7.95
CA GLY A 103 -12.10 13.11 -7.90
C GLY A 103 -12.31 14.36 -7.02
N GLU A 104 -13.47 14.52 -6.38
CA GLU A 104 -13.74 15.59 -5.41
C GLU A 104 -13.62 15.08 -3.98
N LEU A 105 -13.09 15.90 -3.07
CA LEU A 105 -13.14 15.65 -1.64
C LEU A 105 -14.53 16.05 -1.12
N ILE A 106 -15.24 15.07 -0.57
CA ILE A 106 -16.56 15.20 0.04
C ILE A 106 -16.38 15.31 1.55
N VAL A 107 -17.01 16.32 2.14
CA VAL A 107 -17.02 16.58 3.58
C VAL A 107 -18.45 16.39 4.10
N LEU A 108 -18.65 15.37 4.93
CA LEU A 108 -19.94 15.02 5.51
C LEU A 108 -19.93 15.37 7.00
N GLN A 109 -20.94 16.10 7.46
CA GLN A 109 -21.13 16.44 8.87
C GLN A 109 -22.42 15.76 9.39
N PRO A 110 -22.34 14.54 9.94
CA PRO A 110 -23.53 13.77 10.36
C PRO A 110 -24.37 14.49 11.42
N ASP A 111 -23.73 15.32 12.25
CA ASP A 111 -24.38 16.08 13.32
C ASP A 111 -25.14 17.33 12.82
N ALA A 112 -25.07 17.65 11.52
CA ALA A 112 -25.76 18.78 10.89
C ALA A 112 -26.80 18.32 9.85
N PRO A 113 -27.91 17.69 10.28
CA PRO A 113 -28.93 17.18 9.36
C PRO A 113 -29.52 18.31 8.51
N GLY A 114 -29.61 18.07 7.20
CA GLY A 114 -30.11 19.05 6.23
C GLY A 114 -29.04 19.95 5.61
N THR A 115 -27.81 19.96 6.14
CA THR A 115 -26.68 20.61 5.48
C THR A 115 -26.20 19.73 4.32
N PRO A 116 -26.15 20.24 3.08
CA PRO A 116 -25.62 19.46 1.97
C PRO A 116 -24.14 19.14 2.21
N PRO A 117 -23.64 17.98 1.75
CA PRO A 117 -22.22 17.65 1.81
C PRO A 117 -21.36 18.76 1.20
N GLY A 118 -20.28 19.13 1.89
CA GLY A 118 -19.25 19.98 1.34
C GLY A 118 -18.53 19.26 0.18
N ARG A 119 -18.19 20.00 -0.87
CA ARG A 119 -17.47 19.47 -2.04
C ARG A 119 -16.29 20.37 -2.35
N ILE A 120 -15.12 19.76 -2.45
CA ILE A 120 -13.86 20.46 -2.71
C ILE A 120 -13.23 19.80 -3.92
N ALA A 121 -13.14 20.54 -5.03
CA ALA A 121 -12.40 20.11 -6.19
C ALA A 121 -10.89 20.31 -5.96
N PRO A 122 -10.03 19.43 -6.46
CA PRO A 122 -8.60 19.67 -6.44
C PRO A 122 -8.26 20.89 -7.33
N PRO A 123 -7.14 21.58 -7.09
CA PRO A 123 -6.66 22.63 -7.98
C PRO A 123 -6.52 22.13 -9.43
N ALA A 124 -6.65 23.04 -10.40
CA ALA A 124 -6.57 22.69 -11.82
C ALA A 124 -5.25 21.99 -12.15
N GLY A 125 -5.34 20.83 -12.84
CA GLY A 125 -4.18 20.01 -13.18
C GLY A 125 -3.66 19.11 -12.05
N GLN A 126 -4.36 19.04 -10.91
CA GLN A 126 -4.02 18.16 -9.80
C GLN A 126 -5.15 17.17 -9.48
N ALA A 127 -4.82 16.12 -8.73
CA ALA A 127 -5.75 15.13 -8.22
C ALA A 127 -5.42 14.80 -6.75
N PHE A 128 -6.44 14.41 -5.98
CA PHE A 128 -6.24 13.85 -4.64
C PHE A 128 -5.68 12.43 -4.76
N ALA A 129 -4.47 12.22 -4.25
CA ALA A 129 -3.83 10.90 -4.24
C ALA A 129 -4.07 10.15 -2.92
N ARG A 130 -3.99 10.83 -1.78
CA ARG A 130 -4.13 10.24 -0.44
C ARG A 130 -4.83 11.19 0.51
N LEU A 131 -5.57 10.64 1.45
CA LEU A 131 -6.24 11.39 2.51
C LEU A 131 -5.93 10.74 3.86
N THR A 132 -5.85 11.55 4.90
CA THR A 132 -5.85 11.07 6.28
C THR A 132 -6.54 12.08 7.19
N SER A 133 -7.39 11.59 8.10
CA SER A 133 -8.16 12.46 9.00
C SER A 133 -7.35 12.75 10.26
N SER A 134 -7.46 13.98 10.78
CA SER A 134 -6.80 14.34 12.03
C SER A 134 -7.29 13.43 13.17
N PRO A 135 -6.50 13.23 14.25
CA PRO A 135 -6.92 12.42 15.39
C PRO A 135 -8.22 12.93 16.05
N SER A 136 -8.49 14.23 15.95
CA SER A 136 -9.72 14.83 16.47
C SER A 136 -10.91 14.73 15.49
N GLY A 137 -10.65 14.37 14.23
CA GLY A 137 -11.65 14.23 13.17
C GLY A 137 -12.18 15.55 12.60
N ASP A 138 -11.61 16.69 13.02
CA ASP A 138 -12.02 18.05 12.62
C ASP A 138 -11.33 18.56 11.34
N ARG A 139 -10.32 17.82 10.86
CA ARG A 139 -9.50 18.18 9.70
C ARG A 139 -9.18 16.95 8.87
N VAL A 140 -8.85 17.19 7.61
CA VAL A 140 -8.30 16.19 6.70
C VAL A 140 -7.04 16.73 6.04
N ALA A 141 -5.98 15.95 6.07
CA ALA A 141 -4.81 16.15 5.24
C ALA A 141 -4.99 15.41 3.92
N ALA A 142 -4.67 16.08 2.83
CA ALA A 142 -4.80 15.57 1.49
C ALA A 142 -3.49 15.77 0.73
N MET A 143 -2.97 14.70 0.14
CA MET A 143 -1.89 14.81 -0.83
C MET A 143 -2.47 15.10 -2.21
N LEU A 144 -2.01 16.18 -2.82
CA LEU A 144 -2.26 16.56 -4.19
C LEU A 144 -1.07 16.17 -5.07
N VAL A 145 -1.35 15.55 -6.20
CA VAL A 145 -0.36 15.18 -7.21
C VAL A 145 -0.79 15.71 -8.58
N PRO A 146 0.12 15.92 -9.54
CA PRO A 146 -0.25 16.26 -10.90
C PRO A 146 -1.19 15.21 -11.50
N ALA A 147 -2.30 15.65 -12.09
CA ALA A 147 -3.29 14.78 -12.72
C ALA A 147 -2.73 14.10 -13.98
N ASP A 148 -1.87 14.81 -14.72
CA ASP A 148 -1.09 14.25 -15.83
C ASP A 148 0.32 13.95 -15.33
N ARG A 149 0.54 12.73 -14.81
CA ARG A 149 1.89 12.24 -14.48
C ARG A 149 2.61 11.86 -15.77
N GLY A 150 3.03 12.88 -16.53
CA GLY A 150 3.97 12.69 -17.63
C GLY A 150 5.28 12.04 -17.15
N ALA A 151 6.18 11.73 -18.07
CA ALA A 151 7.47 11.06 -17.77
C ALA A 151 8.46 11.89 -16.92
N GLY A 152 8.04 13.04 -16.36
CA GLY A 152 8.87 13.92 -15.54
C GLY A 152 8.83 13.56 -14.05
N SER A 153 9.80 14.09 -13.31
CA SER A 153 9.77 14.11 -11.84
C SER A 153 8.57 14.96 -11.41
N ALA A 154 7.50 14.31 -10.93
CA ALA A 154 6.38 15.00 -10.31
C ALA A 154 6.70 15.24 -8.83
N THR A 155 6.11 16.27 -8.24
CA THR A 155 6.18 16.56 -6.81
C THR A 155 4.78 16.51 -6.20
N GLY A 156 4.69 16.04 -4.96
CA GLY A 156 3.45 16.03 -4.18
C GLY A 156 3.33 17.31 -3.35
N SER A 157 2.11 17.87 -3.27
CA SER A 157 1.78 18.98 -2.38
C SER A 157 0.82 18.51 -1.29
N LEU A 158 1.05 18.92 -0.05
CA LEU A 158 0.17 18.62 1.08
C LEU A 158 -0.78 19.79 1.29
N VAL A 159 -2.07 19.50 1.42
CA VAL A 159 -3.09 20.50 1.79
C VAL A 159 -3.90 19.98 2.96
N VAL A 160 -4.19 20.84 3.93
CA VAL A 160 -5.06 20.51 5.05
C VAL A 160 -6.33 21.34 4.96
N TYR A 161 -7.48 20.67 5.07
CA TYR A 161 -8.81 21.27 5.10
C TYR A 161 -9.44 21.05 6.47
N ASP A 162 -10.23 22.01 6.94
CA ASP A 162 -11.06 21.85 8.14
C ASP A 162 -12.41 21.16 7.83
N ALA A 163 -13.23 20.95 8.86
CA ALA A 163 -14.56 20.35 8.75
C ALA A 163 -15.56 21.16 7.92
N THR A 164 -15.30 22.44 7.65
CA THR A 164 -16.11 23.27 6.73
C THR A 164 -15.65 23.16 5.29
N GLY A 165 -14.50 22.53 5.06
CA GLY A 165 -13.81 22.47 3.78
C GLY A 165 -12.93 23.67 3.47
N ALA A 166 -12.72 24.57 4.44
CA ALA A 166 -11.79 25.67 4.28
C ALA A 166 -10.35 25.16 4.37
N GLN A 167 -9.49 25.67 3.51
CA GLN A 167 -8.08 25.35 3.50
C GLN A 167 -7.39 26.04 4.68
N VAL A 168 -6.76 25.26 5.57
CA VAL A 168 -6.04 25.76 6.76
C VAL A 168 -4.52 25.74 6.60
N GLY A 169 -3.99 24.97 5.65
CA GLY A 169 -2.54 24.93 5.38
C GLY A 169 -2.24 24.31 4.01
N VAL A 170 -1.15 24.78 3.38
CA VAL A 170 -0.63 24.26 2.12
C VAL A 170 0.89 24.23 2.17
N TRP A 171 1.46 23.10 1.79
CA TRP A 171 2.88 22.90 1.60
C TRP A 171 3.10 22.35 0.20
N ASN A 172 3.81 23.10 -0.62
CA ASN A 172 4.13 22.69 -1.99
C ASN A 172 5.42 21.86 -2.00
N ASP A 173 5.53 20.96 -2.97
CA ASP A 173 6.75 20.20 -3.26
C ASP A 173 7.32 19.44 -2.04
N VAL A 174 6.43 18.87 -1.23
CA VAL A 174 6.78 18.22 0.04
C VAL A 174 7.54 16.92 -0.16
N ILE A 175 7.22 16.20 -1.24
CA ILE A 175 7.83 14.91 -1.57
C ILE A 175 8.00 14.77 -3.07
N ALA A 176 9.12 14.18 -3.49
CA ALA A 176 9.35 13.87 -4.89
C ALA A 176 8.64 12.55 -5.24
N LEU A 177 7.85 12.57 -6.31
CA LEU A 177 7.18 11.39 -6.84
C LEU A 177 8.11 10.77 -7.89
N GLY A 178 9.14 10.09 -7.42
CA GLY A 178 10.08 9.36 -8.27
C GLY A 178 9.49 8.03 -8.74
N ARG A 179 9.91 7.56 -9.93
CA ARG A 179 9.81 6.13 -10.27
C ARG A 179 10.89 5.41 -9.48
N ALA A 180 10.52 4.59 -8.51
CA ALA A 180 11.44 3.67 -7.86
C ALA A 180 12.01 2.70 -8.92
N GLY A 181 13.27 2.89 -9.30
CA GLY A 181 14.07 1.93 -10.06
C GLY A 181 13.66 1.70 -11.53
N ALA A 182 14.66 1.58 -12.40
CA ALA A 182 14.49 1.24 -13.82
C ALA A 182 14.08 -0.22 -14.08
N THR A 183 13.66 -0.96 -13.04
CA THR A 183 13.15 -2.31 -13.18
C THR A 183 11.63 -2.20 -13.35
N PRO A 184 11.09 -2.34 -14.56
CA PRO A 184 9.65 -2.36 -14.75
C PRO A 184 9.10 -3.58 -14.01
N VAL A 185 8.59 -3.38 -12.80
CA VAL A 185 7.60 -4.29 -12.25
C VAL A 185 6.44 -4.23 -13.24
N PRO A 186 6.03 -5.36 -13.86
CA PRO A 186 4.89 -5.34 -14.76
C PRO A 186 3.71 -4.78 -13.98
N ALA A 187 3.28 -3.59 -14.38
CA ALA A 187 2.11 -2.95 -13.82
C ALA A 187 0.94 -3.87 -14.15
N LEU A 188 0.53 -4.65 -13.17
CA LEU A 188 -0.80 -5.24 -13.14
C LEU A 188 -1.75 -4.05 -13.16
N ASP A 189 -2.31 -3.78 -14.34
CA ASP A 189 -3.48 -2.96 -14.60
C ASP A 189 -3.58 -1.64 -13.80
N GLY A 190 -2.79 -0.62 -14.18
CA GLY A 190 -3.11 0.79 -13.89
C GLY A 190 -3.05 1.30 -12.44
N GLU A 191 -2.86 0.44 -11.42
CA GLU A 191 -2.95 0.82 -9.98
C GLU A 191 -1.60 0.96 -9.25
N ALA A 192 -0.47 0.63 -9.87
CA ALA A 192 0.76 0.32 -9.13
C ALA A 192 1.52 1.53 -8.52
N ILE A 193 1.35 2.77 -9.01
CA ILE A 193 2.23 3.90 -8.62
C ILE A 193 1.57 4.86 -7.61
N GLU A 194 0.29 4.68 -7.29
CA GLU A 194 -0.32 5.38 -6.14
C GLU A 194 -0.11 4.59 -4.86
N SER A 195 0.12 3.28 -4.98
CA SER A 195 -0.02 2.29 -3.91
C SER A 195 1.02 2.38 -2.78
N THR A 196 2.10 3.15 -2.93
CA THR A 196 3.17 3.19 -1.91
C THR A 196 3.34 4.53 -1.20
N MET A 197 2.56 5.55 -1.55
CA MET A 197 2.55 6.76 -0.76
C MET A 197 1.66 6.55 0.47
N GLN A 198 2.21 6.86 1.63
CA GLN A 198 1.47 6.85 2.88
C GLN A 198 1.42 8.26 3.48
N LEU A 199 0.32 8.52 4.18
CA LEU A 199 0.03 9.80 4.78
C LEU A 199 -0.61 9.53 6.14
N GLU A 200 0.07 9.93 7.21
CA GLU A 200 -0.35 9.63 8.58
C GLU A 200 -0.26 10.84 9.49
N TRP A 201 -1.28 11.08 10.31
CA TRP A 201 -1.22 12.09 11.36
C TRP A 201 -0.48 11.55 12.58
N ALA A 202 0.37 12.39 13.18
CA ALA A 202 0.80 12.17 14.55
C ALA A 202 -0.43 12.20 15.48
N SER A 203 -0.42 11.38 16.53
CA SER A 203 -1.53 11.26 17.49
C SER A 203 -1.94 12.58 18.16
N GLN A 204 -1.01 13.54 18.23
CA GLN A 204 -1.19 14.88 18.77
C GLN A 204 -1.94 15.81 17.81
N GLY A 205 -1.98 15.48 16.52
CA GLY A 205 -2.65 16.27 15.48
C GLY A 205 -1.90 17.53 15.05
N ASP A 206 -0.63 17.68 15.42
CA ASP A 206 0.23 18.83 15.08
C ASP A 206 1.21 18.55 13.94
N GLN A 207 1.41 17.27 13.58
CA GLN A 207 2.36 16.84 12.56
C GLN A 207 1.75 15.77 11.65
N ILE A 208 2.22 15.74 10.40
CA ILE A 208 1.86 14.74 9.40
C ILE A 208 3.14 14.05 8.91
N LEU A 209 3.15 12.72 8.90
CA LEU A 209 4.18 11.91 8.26
C LEU A 209 3.76 11.59 6.84
N ILE A 210 4.71 11.74 5.93
CA ILE A 210 4.59 11.35 4.53
C ILE A 210 5.75 10.40 4.23
N SER A 211 5.42 9.22 3.73
CA SER A 211 6.40 8.31 3.12
C SER A 211 6.07 8.14 1.64
N SER A 212 7.10 7.99 0.82
CA SER A 212 6.94 7.43 -0.52
C SER A 212 7.60 6.07 -0.54
N GLY A 213 7.12 5.16 -1.40
CA GLY A 213 7.70 3.82 -1.56
C GLY A 213 9.13 3.76 -2.08
N GLY A 214 9.83 4.88 -2.16
CA GLY A 214 11.28 4.93 -2.30
C GLY A 214 11.93 5.04 -0.93
N ASP A 215 12.87 5.97 -0.80
CA ASP A 215 13.67 6.25 0.39
C ASP A 215 13.27 7.55 1.10
N GLN A 216 12.19 8.22 0.62
CA GLN A 216 11.80 9.52 1.15
C GLN A 216 10.81 9.40 2.30
N LEU A 217 11.20 10.00 3.42
CA LEU A 217 10.40 10.14 4.62
C LEU A 217 10.41 11.61 5.05
N VAL A 218 9.25 12.21 5.24
CA VAL A 218 9.12 13.64 5.56
C VAL A 218 8.09 13.83 6.66
N THR A 219 8.41 14.64 7.66
CA THR A 219 7.45 15.12 8.65
C THR A 219 7.08 16.57 8.37
N VAL A 220 5.80 16.90 8.43
CA VAL A 220 5.27 18.25 8.18
C VAL A 220 4.56 18.76 9.43
N PRO A 221 5.21 19.65 10.20
CA PRO A 221 4.53 20.39 11.27
C PRO A 221 3.47 21.33 10.67
N LEU A 222 2.27 21.36 11.26
CA LEU A 222 1.17 22.20 10.78
C LEU A 222 1.46 23.72 10.86
N ASP A 223 2.41 24.13 11.69
CA ASP A 223 2.84 25.51 11.89
C ASP A 223 4.25 25.77 11.36
N GLY A 224 4.83 24.80 10.64
CA GLY A 224 6.24 24.80 10.27
C GLY A 224 6.52 24.47 8.80
N VAL A 225 7.80 24.22 8.56
CA VAL A 225 8.35 23.82 7.26
C VAL A 225 8.49 22.30 7.25
N PRO A 226 8.28 21.61 6.11
CA PRO A 226 8.55 20.19 5.98
C PRO A 226 9.99 19.86 6.37
N ILE A 227 10.16 18.81 7.17
CA ILE A 227 11.44 18.35 7.71
C ILE A 227 11.70 16.96 7.12
N PRO A 228 12.66 16.81 6.20
CA PRO A 228 13.05 15.51 5.69
C PRO A 228 13.71 14.71 6.82
N ILE A 229 13.35 13.44 6.93
CA ILE A 229 14.03 12.48 7.78
C ILE A 229 15.04 11.76 6.91
N GLU A 230 16.32 11.93 7.20
CA GLU A 230 17.37 11.22 6.48
C GLU A 230 17.31 9.74 6.84
N VAL A 231 17.01 8.93 5.84
CA VAL A 231 17.00 7.48 5.95
C VAL A 231 18.39 6.96 5.56
N PRO A 232 18.96 5.98 6.29
CA PRO A 232 20.24 5.38 5.93
C PRO A 232 20.27 4.92 4.47
N THR A 233 21.38 5.15 3.76
CA THR A 233 21.52 4.78 2.34
C THR A 233 21.46 3.27 2.06
N SER A 234 21.54 2.45 3.11
CA SER A 234 21.31 1.00 3.04
C SER A 234 19.84 0.64 2.86
N ILE A 235 18.91 1.59 3.05
CA ILE A 235 17.49 1.41 2.73
C ILE A 235 17.25 1.84 1.29
N SER A 236 16.67 0.96 0.49
CA SER A 236 16.25 1.23 -0.89
C SER A 236 14.76 1.52 -1.00
N VAL A 237 13.95 0.94 -0.13
CA VAL A 237 12.48 1.00 -0.20
C VAL A 237 11.90 1.04 1.21
N ILE A 238 11.01 1.99 1.45
CA ILE A 238 10.10 2.06 2.61
C ILE A 238 8.79 1.42 2.20
N GLU A 239 8.40 0.35 2.88
CA GLU A 239 7.15 -0.37 2.62
C GLU A 239 6.02 0.13 3.51
N ASP A 240 6.34 0.48 4.75
CA ASP A 240 5.40 1.02 5.71
C ASP A 240 6.09 2.01 6.67
N ALA A 241 5.35 2.99 7.17
CA ALA A 241 5.82 4.01 8.07
C ALA A 241 4.67 4.49 8.99
N GLN A 242 4.87 4.38 10.30
CA GLN A 242 3.83 4.70 11.29
C GLN A 242 4.37 5.53 12.45
N TRP A 243 3.56 6.47 12.92
CA TRP A 243 3.80 7.15 14.19
C TRP A 243 3.58 6.20 15.36
N SER A 244 4.45 6.29 16.36
CA SER A 244 4.11 5.77 17.69
C SER A 244 2.83 6.44 18.21
N PRO A 245 1.99 5.76 19.01
CA PRO A 245 0.83 6.36 19.66
C PRO A 245 1.17 7.52 20.61
N ARG A 246 2.44 7.65 21.00
CA ARG A 246 2.98 8.78 21.76
C ARG A 246 3.50 9.91 20.88
N GLY A 247 3.51 9.75 19.55
CA GLY A 247 3.99 10.70 18.54
C GLY A 247 5.43 11.18 18.70
N ASN A 248 6.25 10.46 19.46
CA ASN A 248 7.65 10.83 19.72
C ASN A 248 8.65 9.94 18.96
N GLN A 249 8.15 8.92 18.27
CA GLN A 249 8.92 8.00 17.43
C GLN A 249 8.14 7.68 16.16
N ILE A 250 8.89 7.36 15.10
CA ILE A 250 8.38 6.85 13.82
C ILE A 250 9.01 5.49 13.60
N ALA A 251 8.21 4.48 13.28
CA ALA A 251 8.68 3.17 12.86
C ALA A 251 8.57 3.08 11.35
N ILE A 252 9.58 2.51 10.70
CA ILE A 252 9.51 2.16 9.30
C ILE A 252 9.77 0.67 9.11
N LEU A 253 9.03 0.06 8.19
CA LEU A 253 9.35 -1.21 7.57
C LEU A 253 10.07 -0.91 6.26
N ALA A 254 11.31 -1.36 6.15
CA ALA A 254 12.16 -0.99 5.02
C ALA A 254 13.04 -2.14 4.55
N LYS A 255 13.32 -2.17 3.25
CA LYS A 255 14.24 -3.12 2.60
C LYS A 255 15.56 -2.46 2.26
N GLY A 256 16.64 -3.23 2.34
CA GLY A 256 17.95 -2.84 1.83
C GLY A 256 18.37 -3.71 0.65
N GLY A 257 18.48 -3.11 -0.54
CA GLY A 257 18.73 -3.85 -1.78
C GLY A 257 17.64 -4.90 -2.06
N ASP A 258 18.06 -6.12 -2.40
CA ASP A 258 17.18 -7.29 -2.57
C ASP A 258 16.96 -8.08 -1.27
N GLY A 259 17.34 -7.50 -0.12
CA GLY A 259 17.30 -8.13 1.18
C GLY A 259 15.92 -8.21 1.82
N PRO A 260 15.77 -9.01 2.90
CA PRO A 260 14.56 -9.02 3.71
C PRO A 260 14.28 -7.65 4.34
N ALA A 261 12.99 -7.33 4.51
CA ALA A 261 12.58 -6.11 5.19
C ALA A 261 12.87 -6.19 6.70
N GLY A 262 13.32 -5.06 7.26
CA GLY A 262 13.59 -4.87 8.69
C GLY A 262 12.83 -3.66 9.24
N VAL A 263 12.81 -3.53 10.57
CA VAL A 263 12.15 -2.42 11.26
C VAL A 263 13.18 -1.50 11.92
N GLN A 264 13.06 -0.21 11.63
CA GLN A 264 13.88 0.85 12.23
C GLN A 264 13.01 1.91 12.90
N LEU A 265 13.50 2.47 14.00
CA LEU A 265 12.85 3.52 14.76
C LEU A 265 13.60 4.83 14.63
N PHE A 266 12.88 5.90 14.31
CA PHE A 266 13.41 7.24 14.18
C PHE A 266 12.83 8.13 15.28
N THR A 267 13.68 8.99 15.83
CA THR A 267 13.22 10.12 16.63
C THR A 267 13.03 11.31 15.68
N PRO A 268 11.82 11.86 15.55
CA PRO A 268 11.58 13.02 14.70
C PRO A 268 12.50 14.17 15.10
N ASN A 269 13.05 14.89 14.13
CA ASN A 269 13.91 16.06 14.32
C ASN A 269 15.26 15.80 15.02
N ALA A 270 15.65 14.54 15.25
CA ALA A 270 16.99 14.22 15.73
C ALA A 270 18.05 14.61 14.69
N GLN A 271 19.10 15.31 15.13
CA GLN A 271 20.20 15.76 14.29
C GLN A 271 21.54 15.49 15.01
N PRO A 272 22.38 14.55 14.52
CA PRO A 272 22.15 13.71 13.34
C PRO A 272 21.02 12.68 13.55
N PRO A 273 20.46 12.12 12.46
CA PRO A 273 19.60 10.96 12.55
C PRO A 273 20.37 9.79 13.17
N ASP A 274 19.83 9.22 14.25
CA ASP A 274 20.35 8.03 14.92
C ASP A 274 19.21 7.00 15.03
N PRO A 275 18.91 6.27 13.94
CA PRO A 275 17.83 5.31 13.96
C PRO A 275 18.17 4.13 14.87
N LEU A 276 17.28 3.82 15.80
CA LEU A 276 17.36 2.61 16.59
C LEU A 276 16.92 1.43 15.73
N GLN A 277 17.88 0.55 15.40
CA GLN A 277 17.59 -0.68 14.68
C GLN A 277 16.92 -1.68 15.63
N VAL A 278 15.66 -2.03 15.36
CA VAL A 278 14.97 -3.11 16.08
C VAL A 278 15.39 -4.44 15.47
N ILE A 279 15.27 -4.54 14.14
CA ILE A 279 15.78 -5.63 13.31
C ILE A 279 16.40 -4.99 12.06
N PRO A 280 17.70 -5.18 11.81
CA PRO A 280 18.37 -4.55 10.68
C PRO A 280 17.80 -5.06 9.35
N PRO A 281 17.57 -4.20 8.34
CA PRO A 281 17.41 -4.67 6.96
C PRO A 281 18.74 -5.29 6.51
N ASN A 282 18.72 -6.56 6.10
CA ASN A 282 19.95 -7.29 5.78
C ASN A 282 20.29 -7.21 4.30
N GLU A 283 21.44 -6.64 3.97
CA GLU A 283 22.05 -6.78 2.64
C GLU A 283 22.75 -8.15 2.53
N GLY A 284 22.00 -9.19 2.20
CA GLY A 284 22.58 -10.44 1.67
C GLY A 284 23.03 -11.52 2.67
N THR A 285 22.50 -11.54 3.91
CA THR A 285 22.66 -12.71 4.82
C THR A 285 21.30 -13.28 5.20
N ILE A 286 21.12 -14.59 4.94
CA ILE A 286 19.82 -15.31 4.94
C ILE A 286 19.35 -15.68 6.36
N ASP A 287 20.12 -15.32 7.40
CA ASP A 287 19.91 -15.89 8.73
C ASP A 287 18.74 -15.27 9.50
N PHE A 288 18.05 -14.26 8.94
CA PHE A 288 16.86 -13.67 9.54
C PHE A 288 15.68 -13.67 8.56
N PRO A 289 14.52 -14.21 8.97
CA PRO A 289 13.30 -14.09 8.19
C PRO A 289 12.91 -12.61 8.05
N ALA A 290 12.36 -12.25 6.88
CA ALA A 290 11.86 -10.91 6.64
C ALA A 290 10.71 -10.56 7.60
N ILE A 291 10.59 -9.28 7.95
CA ILE A 291 9.37 -8.79 8.61
C ILE A 291 8.34 -8.50 7.52
N GLU A 292 7.15 -9.06 7.66
CA GLU A 292 6.03 -8.80 6.73
C GLU A 292 5.20 -7.61 7.19
N GLN A 293 5.01 -7.48 8.50
CA GLN A 293 4.18 -6.45 9.11
C GLN A 293 4.66 -6.11 10.51
N PHE A 294 4.42 -4.86 10.92
CA PHE A 294 4.58 -4.44 12.31
C PHE A 294 3.37 -3.63 12.80
N ALA A 295 3.24 -3.50 14.11
CA ALA A 295 2.25 -2.64 14.76
C ALA A 295 2.79 -2.13 16.09
N TRP A 296 2.48 -0.88 16.41
CA TRP A 296 2.78 -0.30 17.72
C TRP A 296 1.93 -0.90 18.84
N LEU A 297 2.52 -1.07 20.02
CA LEU A 297 1.74 -1.29 21.24
C LEU A 297 0.90 -0.04 21.55
N PRO A 298 -0.31 -0.18 22.13
CA PRO A 298 -1.21 0.96 22.37
C PRO A 298 -0.61 2.06 23.24
N ASP A 299 0.28 1.70 24.16
CA ASP A 299 0.97 2.65 25.02
C ASP A 299 2.19 3.29 24.37
N GLY A 300 2.57 2.87 23.16
CA GLY A 300 3.75 3.32 22.41
C GLY A 300 5.08 2.88 23.00
N SER A 301 5.13 1.87 23.88
CA SER A 301 6.39 1.42 24.49
C SER A 301 7.20 0.47 23.62
N GLY A 302 6.64 -0.04 22.52
CA GLY A 302 7.28 -1.04 21.68
C GLY A 302 6.43 -1.43 20.48
N ILE A 303 6.91 -2.43 19.74
CA ILE A 303 6.33 -2.91 18.50
C ILE A 303 6.16 -4.42 18.56
N ALA A 304 5.04 -4.90 18.04
CA ALA A 304 4.83 -6.30 17.67
C ALA A 304 5.03 -6.45 16.16
N TYR A 305 5.59 -7.58 15.72
CA TYR A 305 5.84 -7.83 14.30
C TYR A 305 5.58 -9.29 13.93
N ILE A 306 5.34 -9.51 12.64
CA ILE A 306 5.15 -10.83 12.04
C ILE A 306 6.32 -11.11 11.11
N LEU A 307 6.88 -12.31 11.23
CA LEU A 307 7.93 -12.81 10.36
C LEU A 307 7.28 -13.47 9.13
N ALA A 308 7.82 -13.18 7.95
CA ALA A 308 7.46 -13.84 6.70
C ALA A 308 7.77 -15.35 6.80
N ASP A 309 6.86 -16.18 6.30
CA ASP A 309 7.05 -17.63 6.27
C ASP A 309 8.12 -17.99 5.23
N ASP A 310 9.24 -18.55 5.69
CA ASP A 310 10.36 -18.99 4.85
C ASP A 310 10.03 -20.25 4.04
N ARG A 311 8.90 -20.91 4.33
CA ARG A 311 8.48 -22.17 3.71
C ARG A 311 8.06 -22.09 2.24
N THR A 312 8.05 -20.90 1.65
CA THR A 312 7.92 -20.76 0.19
C THR A 312 9.25 -20.90 -0.54
N GLY A 313 10.36 -21.13 0.18
CA GLY A 313 11.58 -21.63 -0.43
C GLY A 313 11.27 -22.91 -1.19
N SER A 314 11.22 -22.82 -2.52
CA SER A 314 11.24 -24.00 -3.40
C SER A 314 12.23 -25.00 -2.82
N PRO A 315 11.86 -26.29 -2.70
CA PRO A 315 12.78 -27.30 -2.21
C PRO A 315 14.08 -27.16 -2.99
N VAL A 316 15.15 -26.85 -2.26
CA VAL A 316 16.49 -26.81 -2.83
C VAL A 316 16.82 -28.28 -3.09
N ASP A 317 16.57 -28.74 -4.32
CA ASP A 317 16.94 -30.09 -4.74
C ASP A 317 18.46 -30.24 -4.57
N GLY A 318 18.85 -31.00 -3.55
CA GLY A 318 20.22 -31.45 -3.31
C GLY A 318 20.60 -32.65 -4.14
#